data_AF-I3YBE7-F1
#
_entry.id   AF-I3YBE7-F1
#
_cell.length_a   1.000
_cell.length_b   1.000
_cell.length_c   1.000
_cell.angle_alpha   90.00
_cell.angle_beta   90.00
_cell.angle_gamma   90.00
#
_symmetry.space_group_name_H-M   'P 1'
#
loop_
_entity.id
_entity.type
_entity.pdbx_description
1 polymer ?
#
loop_
_entity_poly.entity_id
_entity_poly.type
_entity_poly.pdbx_seq_one_letter_code
_entity_poly.pdbx_strand_id
1 'polypeptide(L)'
;MKTPALPALLSRHAQLTAQLAALDEQIRVNSDARDTAEADRAQAREQERQAIAQIEREAPKTPGTNPEYIAQEADRDRAVNAARRLEAEAQTRLNACQQRDEALSIQRRALEQDRLALCGGSLSDLLTLQDQIEAARVEVSRLDRLIDEHRAHPAPDRAPVDALDEQLAALLAKSALGEAVQGELSALEKRRAAAQTNHASATEQARRAGLLVRGLEDRRAVERARVADLESQGRIAFAWQVRAELDRTIQDFRATAERLFEVRGSLLGLAKLTEGTEPDLARQVKALTDPAARQSLRITGPGLDLIDDPAYRERATERERSRYRQAGLRLPE
;
A
#
# COMPACT_ATOMS: atom_id res chain seq x y z
N MET A 1 12.88 24.03 9.89
CA MET A 1 11.54 23.73 9.33
C MET A 1 10.81 22.85 10.34
N LYS A 2 9.53 23.10 10.64
CA LYS A 2 8.76 22.24 11.55
C LYS A 2 8.46 20.93 10.82
N THR A 3 8.81 19.80 11.43
CA THR A 3 8.42 18.48 10.94
C THR A 3 6.90 18.42 10.87
N PRO A 4 6.29 18.04 9.74
CA PRO A 4 4.83 17.92 9.65
C PRO A 4 4.33 16.90 10.69
N ALA A 5 3.20 17.20 11.32
CA ALA A 5 2.61 16.32 12.33
C ALA A 5 2.18 14.98 11.71
N LEU A 6 2.39 13.88 12.42
CA LEU A 6 2.09 12.54 11.92
C LEU A 6 0.65 12.35 11.40
N PRO A 7 -0.40 12.89 12.06
CA PRO A 7 -1.77 12.79 11.53
C PRO A 7 -1.94 13.40 10.13
N ALA A 8 -1.26 14.51 9.84
CA ALA A 8 -1.32 15.16 8.54
C ALA A 8 -0.61 14.32 7.47
N LEU A 9 0.52 13.69 7.81
CA LEU A 9 1.24 12.79 6.91
C LEU A 9 0.41 11.55 6.57
N LEU A 10 -0.22 10.92 7.57
CA LEU A 10 -1.09 9.76 7.38
C LEU A 10 -2.32 10.11 6.53
N SER A 11 -2.95 11.27 6.78
CA SER A 11 -4.04 11.76 5.95
C SER A 11 -3.61 11.98 4.50
N ARG A 12 -2.43 12.57 4.27
CA ARG A 12 -1.90 12.77 2.92
C ARG A 12 -1.59 11.45 2.24
N HIS A 13 -1.04 10.47 2.95
CA HIS A 13 -0.80 9.13 2.41
C HIS A 13 -2.09 8.43 2.01
N ALA A 14 -3.14 8.53 2.82
CA ALA A 14 -4.45 7.97 2.50
C ALA A 14 -5.03 8.62 1.22
N GLN A 15 -4.95 9.95 1.10
CA GLN A 15 -5.38 10.68 -0.10
C GLN A 15 -4.62 10.21 -1.36
N LEU A 16 -3.29 10.16 -1.29
CA LEU A 16 -2.46 9.71 -2.41
C LEU A 16 -2.75 8.24 -2.78
N THR A 17 -3.01 7.39 -1.79
CA THR A 17 -3.37 5.98 -2.03
C THR A 17 -4.72 5.86 -2.74
N ALA A 18 -5.71 6.67 -2.37
CA ALA A 18 -6.99 6.71 -3.07
C ALA A 18 -6.86 7.25 -4.51
N GLN A 19 -6.03 8.28 -4.71
CA GLN A 19 -5.75 8.82 -6.05
C GLN A 19 -5.04 7.80 -6.95
N LEU A 20 -4.08 7.04 -6.40
CA LEU A 20 -3.41 5.96 -7.13
C LEU A 20 -4.39 4.86 -7.53
N ALA A 21 -5.26 4.42 -6.61
CA ALA A 21 -6.28 3.41 -6.93
C ALA A 21 -7.25 3.89 -8.03
N ALA A 22 -7.63 5.17 -8.01
CA ALA A 22 -8.46 5.75 -9.07
C ALA A 22 -7.74 5.81 -10.42
N LEU A 23 -6.43 6.10 -10.44
CA LEU A 23 -5.61 6.06 -11.65
C LEU A 23 -5.43 4.64 -12.18
N ASP A 24 -5.21 3.66 -11.31
CA ASP A 24 -5.08 2.26 -11.71
C ASP A 24 -6.37 1.78 -12.40
N GLU A 25 -7.54 2.20 -11.93
CA GLU A 25 -8.81 1.93 -12.61
C GLU A 25 -8.91 2.65 -13.98
N GLN A 26 -8.44 3.89 -14.09
CA GLN A 26 -8.40 4.58 -15.40
C GLN A 26 -7.45 3.90 -16.39
N ILE A 27 -6.31 3.40 -15.92
CA ILE A 27 -5.36 2.63 -16.72
C ILE A 27 -6.02 1.33 -17.19
N ARG A 28 -6.73 0.64 -16.30
CA ARG A 28 -7.47 -0.59 -16.64
C ARG A 28 -8.49 -0.32 -17.74
N VAL A 29 -9.34 0.71 -17.58
CA VAL A 29 -10.34 1.10 -18.58
C VAL A 29 -9.69 1.49 -19.92
N ASN A 30 -8.56 2.20 -19.90
CA ASN A 30 -7.85 2.56 -21.13
C ASN A 30 -7.22 1.34 -21.82
N SER A 31 -6.74 0.36 -21.04
CA SER A 31 -6.27 -0.92 -21.57
C SER A 31 -7.40 -1.69 -22.26
N ASP A 32 -8.57 -1.81 -21.61
CA ASP A 32 -9.74 -2.47 -22.21
C ASP A 32 -10.15 -1.78 -23.54
N ALA A 33 -10.10 -0.45 -23.59
CA ALA A 33 -10.39 0.33 -24.79
C ALA A 33 -9.35 0.11 -25.90
N ARG A 34 -8.06 0.01 -25.55
CA ARG A 34 -6.98 -0.30 -26.48
C ARG A 34 -7.18 -1.70 -27.08
N ASP A 35 -7.43 -2.71 -26.25
CA ASP A 35 -7.63 -4.09 -26.69
C ASP A 35 -8.83 -4.19 -27.64
N THR A 36 -9.90 -3.45 -27.36
CA THR A 36 -11.06 -3.33 -28.26
C THR A 36 -10.68 -2.69 -29.61
N ALA A 37 -9.91 -1.60 -29.60
CA ALA A 37 -9.46 -0.95 -30.83
C ALA A 37 -8.48 -1.82 -31.63
N GLU A 38 -7.67 -2.66 -30.98
CA GLU A 38 -6.80 -3.64 -31.64
C GLU A 38 -7.63 -4.73 -32.32
N ALA A 39 -8.66 -5.23 -31.63
CA ALA A 39 -9.61 -6.21 -32.18
C ALA A 39 -10.36 -5.64 -33.39
N ASP A 40 -10.89 -4.43 -33.29
CA ASP A 40 -11.58 -3.73 -34.40
C ASP A 40 -10.66 -3.57 -35.61
N ARG A 41 -9.40 -3.20 -35.38
CA ARG A 41 -8.40 -3.06 -36.45
C ARG A 41 -8.11 -4.40 -37.12
N ALA A 42 -7.94 -5.47 -36.33
CA ALA A 42 -7.72 -6.81 -36.87
C ALA A 42 -8.92 -7.29 -37.69
N GLN A 43 -10.14 -7.03 -37.22
CA GLN A 43 -11.37 -7.33 -37.95
C GLN A 43 -11.47 -6.55 -39.26
N ALA A 44 -11.17 -5.25 -39.25
CA ALA A 44 -11.19 -4.42 -40.45
C ALA A 44 -10.20 -4.93 -41.52
N ARG A 45 -9.00 -5.35 -41.11
CA ARG A 45 -8.01 -5.97 -42.01
C ARG A 45 -8.49 -7.29 -42.60
N GLU A 46 -9.15 -8.10 -41.78
CA GLU A 46 -9.71 -9.37 -42.25
C GLU A 46 -10.86 -9.14 -43.24
N GLN A 47 -11.73 -8.14 -42.99
CA GLN A 47 -12.76 -7.71 -43.94
C GLN A 47 -12.18 -7.23 -45.26
N GLU A 48 -11.08 -6.45 -45.24
CA GLU A 48 -10.39 -6.03 -46.46
C GLU A 48 -9.88 -7.25 -47.25
N ARG A 49 -9.23 -8.21 -46.58
CA ARG A 49 -8.74 -9.44 -47.21
C ARG A 49 -9.86 -10.27 -47.82
N GLN A 50 -10.98 -10.42 -47.12
CA GLN A 50 -12.14 -11.17 -47.60
C GLN A 50 -12.79 -10.50 -48.82
N ALA A 51 -12.94 -9.17 -48.79
CA ALA A 51 -13.48 -8.41 -49.93
C ALA A 51 -12.59 -8.55 -51.18
N ILE A 52 -11.26 -8.60 -51.01
CA ILE A 52 -10.32 -8.84 -52.11
C ILE A 52 -10.43 -10.29 -52.63
N ALA A 53 -10.45 -11.28 -51.73
CA ALA A 53 -10.45 -12.70 -52.09
C ALA A 53 -11.75 -13.20 -52.72
N GLN A 54 -12.90 -12.56 -52.44
CA GLN A 54 -14.21 -12.97 -52.98
C GLN A 54 -14.28 -12.84 -54.51
N ILE A 55 -13.66 -11.80 -55.08
CA ILE A 55 -13.62 -11.61 -56.54
C ILE A 55 -12.62 -12.56 -57.22
N GLU A 56 -11.50 -12.90 -56.57
CA GLU A 56 -10.57 -13.90 -57.12
C GLU A 56 -11.22 -15.27 -57.33
N ARG A 57 -12.32 -15.57 -56.62
CA ARG A 57 -13.11 -16.80 -56.76
C ARG A 57 -14.31 -16.69 -57.71
N GLU A 58 -14.93 -15.51 -57.80
CA GLU A 58 -16.21 -15.31 -58.50
C GLU A 58 -16.10 -14.57 -59.85
N ALA A 59 -14.93 -14.00 -60.18
CA ALA A 59 -14.75 -13.24 -61.42
C ALA A 59 -14.71 -14.13 -62.69
N PRO A 60 -15.59 -13.90 -63.69
CA PRO A 60 -15.38 -14.44 -65.04
C PRO A 60 -14.12 -13.82 -65.67
N LYS A 61 -13.25 -14.65 -66.25
CA LYS A 61 -11.92 -14.32 -66.80
C LYS A 61 -11.93 -13.41 -68.05
N THR A 62 -13.01 -12.68 -68.32
CA THR A 62 -13.13 -11.78 -69.49
C THR A 62 -13.24 -10.33 -69.03
N PRO A 63 -12.16 -9.54 -69.14
CA PRO A 63 -12.14 -8.15 -68.68
C PRO A 63 -12.93 -7.23 -69.61
N GLY A 64 -13.68 -6.29 -69.02
CA GLY A 64 -13.88 -4.95 -69.60
C GLY A 64 -15.23 -4.60 -70.25
N THR A 65 -16.15 -5.53 -70.46
CA THR A 65 -17.45 -5.22 -71.13
C THR A 65 -18.69 -5.88 -70.52
N ASN A 66 -18.54 -6.77 -69.53
CA ASN A 66 -19.69 -7.39 -68.86
C ASN A 66 -20.21 -6.46 -67.74
N PRO A 67 -21.47 -5.97 -67.80
CA PRO A 67 -22.04 -5.10 -66.78
C PRO A 67 -22.10 -5.74 -65.38
N GLU A 68 -22.21 -7.07 -65.27
CA GLU A 68 -22.17 -7.78 -63.99
C GLU A 68 -20.79 -7.73 -63.35
N TYR A 69 -19.73 -7.84 -64.15
CA TYR A 69 -18.34 -7.73 -63.68
C TYR A 69 -18.04 -6.30 -63.19
N ILE A 70 -18.49 -5.28 -63.91
CA ILE A 70 -18.32 -3.87 -63.52
C ILE A 70 -19.06 -3.56 -62.20
N ALA A 71 -20.26 -4.11 -62.02
CA ALA A 71 -21.01 -3.95 -60.77
C ALA A 71 -20.31 -4.64 -59.59
N GLN A 72 -19.82 -5.88 -59.77
CA GLN A 72 -19.07 -6.61 -58.74
C GLN A 72 -17.77 -5.89 -58.35
N GLU A 73 -17.03 -5.35 -59.33
CA GLU A 73 -15.81 -4.58 -59.07
C GLU A 73 -16.08 -3.30 -58.27
N ALA A 74 -17.16 -2.57 -58.61
CA ALA A 74 -17.58 -1.39 -57.86
C ALA A 74 -17.98 -1.72 -56.41
N ASP A 75 -18.64 -2.86 -56.18
CA ASP A 75 -19.03 -3.30 -54.84
C ASP A 75 -17.82 -3.77 -54.00
N ARG A 76 -16.81 -4.43 -54.61
CA ARG A 76 -15.52 -4.69 -53.95
C ARG A 76 -14.85 -3.40 -53.53
N ASP A 77 -14.71 -2.45 -54.45
CA ASP A 77 -14.01 -1.21 -54.14
C ASP A 77 -14.72 -0.43 -53.03
N ARG A 78 -16.06 -0.48 -52.96
CA ARG A 78 -16.82 0.04 -51.83
C ARG A 78 -16.50 -0.71 -50.53
N ALA A 79 -16.49 -2.04 -50.54
CA ALA A 79 -16.21 -2.86 -49.36
C ALA A 79 -14.77 -2.68 -48.84
N VAL A 80 -13.78 -2.66 -49.74
CA VAL A 80 -12.36 -2.39 -49.41
C VAL A 80 -12.20 -0.97 -48.84
N ASN A 81 -12.81 0.04 -49.46
CA ASN A 81 -12.76 1.40 -48.95
C ASN A 81 -13.45 1.55 -47.59
N ALA A 82 -14.55 0.80 -47.35
CA ALA A 82 -15.20 0.76 -46.05
C ALA A 82 -14.30 0.12 -44.98
N ALA A 83 -13.68 -1.02 -45.29
CA ALA A 83 -12.75 -1.71 -44.40
C ALA A 83 -11.52 -0.82 -44.05
N ARG A 84 -10.95 -0.12 -45.04
CA ARG A 84 -9.85 0.83 -44.81
C ARG A 84 -10.24 2.01 -43.92
N ARG A 85 -11.47 2.51 -44.04
CA ARG A 85 -11.98 3.56 -43.14
C ARG A 85 -12.09 3.04 -41.71
N LEU A 86 -12.64 1.84 -41.51
CA LEU A 86 -12.70 1.21 -40.20
C LEU A 86 -11.31 0.96 -39.60
N GLU A 87 -10.33 0.54 -40.40
CA GLU A 87 -8.95 0.38 -39.94
C GLU A 87 -8.35 1.74 -39.51
N ALA A 88 -8.57 2.81 -40.29
CA ALA A 88 -8.08 4.14 -39.96
C ALA A 88 -8.72 4.71 -38.69
N GLU A 89 -10.02 4.48 -38.49
CA GLU A 89 -10.74 4.86 -37.26
C GLU A 89 -10.22 4.09 -36.04
N ALA A 90 -10.02 2.77 -36.18
CA ALA A 90 -9.43 1.93 -35.14
C ALA A 90 -7.98 2.37 -34.82
N GLN A 91 -7.18 2.69 -35.83
CA GLN A 91 -5.82 3.20 -35.64
C GLN A 91 -5.81 4.55 -34.90
N THR A 92 -6.75 5.45 -35.21
CA THR A 92 -6.88 6.74 -34.53
C THR A 92 -7.21 6.54 -33.05
N ARG A 93 -8.12 5.60 -32.74
CA ARG A 93 -8.45 5.21 -31.36
C ARG A 93 -7.25 4.61 -30.64
N LEU A 94 -6.46 3.76 -31.30
CA LEU A 94 -5.23 3.19 -30.73
C LEU A 94 -4.21 4.27 -30.39
N ASN A 95 -3.96 5.21 -31.30
CA ASN A 95 -3.04 6.31 -31.06
C ASN A 95 -3.50 7.17 -29.88
N ALA A 96 -4.81 7.43 -29.76
CA ALA A 96 -5.37 8.15 -28.62
C ALA A 96 -5.20 7.39 -27.29
N CYS A 97 -5.41 6.06 -27.30
CA CYS A 97 -5.18 5.22 -26.12
C CYS A 97 -3.70 5.24 -25.71
N GLN A 98 -2.77 5.17 -26.67
CA GLN A 98 -1.32 5.22 -26.40
C GLN A 98 -0.89 6.55 -25.77
N GLN A 99 -1.35 7.69 -26.32
CA GLN A 99 -1.08 9.00 -25.73
C GLN A 99 -1.63 9.12 -24.31
N ARG A 100 -2.81 8.53 -24.07
CA ARG A 100 -3.43 8.49 -22.75
C ARG A 100 -2.67 7.57 -21.77
N ASP A 101 -2.17 6.43 -22.23
CA ASP A 101 -1.31 5.54 -21.44
C ASP A 101 -0.04 6.26 -20.98
N GLU A 102 0.61 7.01 -21.86
CA GLU A 102 1.80 7.82 -21.52
C GLU A 102 1.47 8.88 -20.46
N ALA A 103 0.37 9.61 -20.64
CA ALA A 103 -0.05 10.63 -19.68
C ALA A 103 -0.40 10.03 -18.30
N LEU A 104 -1.16 8.93 -18.26
CA LEU A 104 -1.51 8.23 -17.04
C LEU A 104 -0.28 7.64 -16.33
N SER A 105 0.68 7.10 -17.10
CA SER A 105 1.95 6.60 -16.58
C SER A 105 2.77 7.70 -15.89
N ILE A 106 2.86 8.90 -16.51
CA ILE A 106 3.55 10.05 -15.92
C ILE A 106 2.86 10.48 -14.62
N GLN A 107 1.53 10.61 -14.62
CA GLN A 107 0.76 10.99 -13.44
C GLN A 107 0.92 9.97 -12.30
N ARG A 108 0.83 8.68 -12.61
CA ARG A 108 1.01 7.59 -11.63
C ARG A 108 2.40 7.65 -11.00
N ARG A 109 3.46 7.80 -11.81
CA ARG A 109 4.84 7.94 -11.32
C ARG A 109 5.00 9.16 -10.41
N ALA A 110 4.41 10.30 -10.76
CA ALA A 110 4.49 11.51 -9.95
C ALA A 110 3.81 11.32 -8.59
N LEU A 111 2.62 10.72 -8.54
CA LEU A 111 1.94 10.45 -7.27
C LEU A 111 2.65 9.38 -6.42
N GLU A 112 3.25 8.37 -7.06
CA GLU A 112 4.09 7.39 -6.36
C GLU A 112 5.31 8.06 -5.73
N GLN A 113 5.97 8.98 -6.45
CA GLN A 113 7.08 9.77 -5.92
C GLN A 113 6.64 10.64 -4.75
N ASP A 114 5.52 11.36 -4.88
CA ASP A 114 4.96 12.17 -3.78
C ASP A 114 4.66 11.31 -2.55
N ARG A 115 4.09 10.12 -2.74
CA ARG A 115 3.77 9.19 -1.64
C ARG A 115 5.02 8.65 -0.97
N LEU A 116 6.05 8.31 -1.75
CA LEU A 116 7.35 7.85 -1.24
C LEU A 116 8.17 8.98 -0.61
N ALA A 117 7.91 10.24 -0.97
CA ALA A 117 8.55 11.41 -0.39
C ALA A 117 7.97 11.78 0.98
N LEU A 118 6.79 11.27 1.34
CA LEU A 118 6.29 11.37 2.70
C LEU A 118 7.28 10.69 3.65
N CYS A 119 7.88 11.48 4.53
CA CYS A 119 8.82 11.03 5.55
C CYS A 119 8.72 11.95 6.77
N GLY A 120 9.11 11.43 7.94
CA GLY A 120 9.01 12.12 9.22
C GLY A 120 8.07 11.42 10.21
N GLY A 121 7.53 12.20 11.13
CA GLY A 121 7.05 11.72 12.42
C GLY A 121 8.10 11.96 13.49
N SER A 122 7.73 11.74 14.74
CA SER A 122 8.67 11.73 15.86
C SER A 122 8.51 10.44 16.63
N LEU A 123 9.52 10.09 17.44
CA LEU A 123 9.39 8.98 18.37
C LEU A 123 8.17 9.14 19.29
N SER A 124 7.86 10.38 19.70
CA SER A 124 6.67 10.68 20.51
C SER A 124 5.37 10.36 19.79
N ASP A 125 5.29 10.63 18.49
CA ASP A 125 4.10 10.33 17.69
C ASP A 125 3.93 8.81 17.52
N LEU A 126 5.04 8.07 17.36
CA LEU A 126 5.02 6.60 17.28
C LEU A 126 4.57 5.97 18.60
N LEU A 127 5.03 6.49 19.74
CA LEU A 127 4.58 6.05 21.05
C LEU A 127 3.08 6.31 21.23
N THR A 128 2.61 7.48 20.80
CA THR A 128 1.18 7.82 20.85
C THR A 128 0.33 6.86 20.00
N LEU A 129 0.81 6.49 18.81
CA LEU A 129 0.13 5.48 17.98
C LEU A 129 0.16 4.09 18.63
N GLN A 130 1.26 3.72 19.28
CA GLN A 130 1.35 2.46 20.01
C GLN A 130 0.32 2.40 21.15
N ASP A 131 0.20 3.47 21.94
CA ASP A 131 -0.79 3.57 23.01
C ASP A 131 -2.23 3.43 22.46
N GLN A 132 -2.50 4.03 21.30
CA GLN A 132 -3.80 3.90 20.64
C GLN A 132 -4.09 2.47 20.15
N ILE A 133 -3.10 1.77 19.61
CA ILE A 133 -3.22 0.36 19.19
C ILE A 133 -3.51 -0.51 20.41
N GLU A 134 -2.77 -0.32 21.50
CA GLU A 134 -2.95 -1.07 22.74
C GLU A 134 -4.33 -0.83 23.35
N ALA A 135 -4.77 0.43 23.43
CA ALA A 135 -6.11 0.78 23.90
C ALA A 135 -7.22 0.11 23.07
N ALA A 136 -7.08 0.10 21.73
CA ALA A 136 -8.04 -0.55 20.84
C ALA A 136 -8.05 -2.09 21.01
N ARG A 137 -6.89 -2.73 21.19
CA ARG A 137 -6.79 -4.17 21.48
C ARG A 137 -7.43 -4.54 22.81
N VAL A 138 -7.29 -3.70 23.82
CA VAL A 138 -7.96 -3.87 25.13
C VAL A 138 -9.48 -3.82 24.97
N GLU A 139 -10.00 -2.87 24.19
CA GLU A 139 -11.45 -2.79 23.93
C GLU A 139 -11.97 -4.01 23.15
N VAL A 140 -11.24 -4.51 22.15
CA VAL A 140 -11.59 -5.78 21.46
C VAL A 140 -11.66 -6.94 22.46
N SER A 141 -10.67 -7.06 23.34
CA SER A 141 -10.63 -8.11 24.37
C SER A 141 -11.78 -7.98 25.37
N ARG A 142 -12.19 -6.75 25.70
CA ARG A 142 -13.36 -6.48 26.53
C ARG A 142 -14.66 -6.90 25.84
N LEU A 143 -14.82 -6.58 24.56
CA LEU A 143 -15.99 -6.98 23.78
C LEU A 143 -16.08 -8.50 23.63
N ASP A 144 -14.96 -9.19 23.43
CA ASP A 144 -14.91 -10.66 23.39
C ASP A 144 -15.41 -11.26 24.71
N ARG A 145 -14.99 -10.74 25.87
CA ARG A 145 -15.51 -11.19 27.18
C ARG A 145 -17.02 -10.97 27.34
N LEU A 146 -17.52 -9.79 26.98
CA LEU A 146 -18.96 -9.48 27.07
C LEU A 146 -19.81 -10.39 26.17
N ILE A 147 -19.30 -10.71 24.97
CA ILE A 147 -19.96 -11.65 24.05
C ILE A 147 -20.02 -13.05 24.68
N ASP A 148 -18.92 -13.53 25.25
CA ASP A 148 -18.85 -14.84 25.88
C ASP A 148 -19.77 -14.92 27.12
N GLU A 149 -19.83 -13.87 27.94
CA GLU A 149 -20.76 -13.75 29.08
C GLU A 149 -22.22 -13.87 28.64
N HIS A 150 -22.63 -13.17 27.58
CA HIS A 150 -24.01 -13.24 27.09
C HIS A 150 -24.34 -14.56 26.38
N ARG A 151 -23.35 -15.22 25.76
CA ARG A 151 -23.53 -16.55 25.14
C ARG A 151 -23.64 -17.67 26.17
N ALA A 152 -23.14 -17.48 27.39
CA ALA A 152 -23.27 -18.43 28.49
C ALA A 152 -24.73 -18.58 29.01
N HIS A 153 -25.68 -17.78 28.50
CA HIS A 153 -27.12 -17.91 28.75
C HIS A 153 -27.85 -18.52 27.53
N PRO A 154 -27.74 -19.86 27.31
CA PRO A 154 -28.40 -20.50 26.19
C PRO A 154 -29.93 -20.47 26.32
N ALA A 155 -30.62 -20.74 25.20
CA ALA A 155 -32.06 -20.88 25.20
C ALA A 155 -32.51 -21.96 26.21
N PRO A 156 -33.59 -21.72 26.96
CA PRO A 156 -34.13 -22.71 27.90
C PRO A 156 -34.55 -23.98 27.14
N ASP A 157 -34.31 -25.15 27.75
CA ASP A 157 -34.80 -26.41 27.23
C ASP A 157 -36.34 -26.50 27.35
N ARG A 158 -36.98 -27.02 26.30
CA ARG A 158 -38.43 -27.21 26.24
C ARG A 158 -38.87 -28.57 26.79
N ALA A 159 -37.97 -29.55 26.85
CA ALA A 159 -38.27 -30.90 27.35
C ALA A 159 -39.02 -30.95 28.69
N PRO A 160 -38.77 -30.06 29.69
CA PRO A 160 -39.54 -30.05 30.94
C PRO A 160 -41.02 -29.66 30.76
N VAL A 161 -41.33 -28.80 29.78
CA VAL A 161 -42.70 -28.40 29.45
C VAL A 161 -43.40 -29.53 28.70
N ASP A 162 -42.71 -30.14 27.73
CA ASP A 162 -43.25 -31.24 26.93
C ASP A 162 -43.54 -32.48 27.81
N ALA A 163 -42.69 -32.77 28.81
CA ALA A 163 -42.95 -33.84 29.79
C ALA A 163 -44.19 -33.58 30.66
N LEU A 164 -44.47 -32.31 31.01
CA LEU A 164 -45.70 -31.94 31.74
C LEU A 164 -46.93 -32.03 30.82
N ASP A 165 -46.79 -31.73 29.53
CA ASP A 165 -47.84 -31.91 28.52
C ASP A 165 -48.21 -33.40 28.36
N GLU A 166 -47.22 -34.30 28.31
CA GLU A 166 -47.44 -35.75 28.24
C GLU A 166 -48.13 -36.30 29.51
N GLN A 167 -47.70 -35.85 30.69
CA GLN A 167 -48.33 -36.24 31.96
C GLN A 167 -49.78 -35.76 32.06
N LEU A 168 -50.07 -34.56 31.56
CA LEU A 168 -51.44 -34.03 31.48
C LEU A 168 -52.31 -34.87 30.54
N ALA A 169 -51.79 -35.22 29.36
CA ALA A 169 -52.50 -36.06 28.39
C ALA A 169 -52.84 -37.45 28.98
N ALA A 170 -51.89 -38.06 29.68
CA ALA A 170 -52.09 -39.34 30.34
C ALA A 170 -53.13 -39.28 31.47
N LEU A 171 -53.13 -38.21 32.28
CA LEU A 171 -54.13 -38.01 33.34
C LEU A 171 -55.52 -37.70 32.79
N LEU A 172 -55.63 -36.91 31.71
CA LEU A 172 -56.89 -36.64 31.04
C LEU A 172 -57.51 -37.94 30.49
N ALA A 173 -56.69 -38.81 29.88
CA ALA A 173 -57.12 -40.12 29.40
C ALA A 173 -57.64 -41.02 30.55
N LYS A 174 -56.96 -41.03 31.71
CA LYS A 174 -57.43 -41.75 32.92
C LYS A 174 -58.71 -41.14 33.50
N SER A 175 -58.86 -39.81 33.45
CA SER A 175 -60.09 -39.15 33.91
C SER A 175 -61.30 -39.48 33.05
N ALA A 176 -61.11 -39.62 31.73
CA ALA A 176 -62.15 -40.03 30.80
C ALA A 176 -62.63 -41.47 31.03
N LEU A 177 -61.78 -42.30 31.64
CA LEU A 177 -62.10 -43.68 32.08
C LEU A 177 -62.71 -43.74 33.49
N GLY A 178 -62.87 -42.61 34.18
CA GLY A 178 -63.46 -42.53 35.53
C GLY A 178 -62.49 -42.86 36.68
N GLU A 179 -61.20 -42.97 36.41
CA GLU A 179 -60.18 -43.46 37.37
C GLU A 179 -59.35 -42.33 38.04
N ALA A 180 -59.57 -41.06 37.68
CA ALA A 180 -58.70 -39.96 38.11
C ALA A 180 -59.30 -39.07 39.23
N VAL A 181 -58.41 -38.55 40.10
CA VAL A 181 -58.76 -37.63 41.19
C VAL A 181 -58.66 -36.18 40.72
N GLN A 182 -59.77 -35.43 40.78
CA GLN A 182 -59.89 -34.04 40.29
C GLN A 182 -58.83 -33.07 40.87
N GLY A 183 -58.31 -33.35 42.07
CA GLY A 183 -57.24 -32.56 42.70
C GLY A 183 -55.88 -32.67 42.01
N GLU A 184 -55.51 -33.85 41.48
CA GLU A 184 -54.22 -34.10 40.81
C GLU A 184 -54.14 -33.35 39.47
N LEU A 185 -55.25 -33.32 38.74
CA LEU A 185 -55.37 -32.62 37.46
C LEU A 185 -55.16 -31.11 37.64
N SER A 186 -55.82 -30.51 38.64
CA SER A 186 -55.66 -29.07 38.94
C SER A 186 -54.25 -28.69 39.41
N ALA A 187 -53.55 -29.59 40.11
CA ALA A 187 -52.18 -29.35 40.56
C ALA A 187 -51.17 -29.44 39.40
N LEU A 188 -51.39 -30.37 38.47
CA LEU A 188 -50.54 -30.54 37.29
C LEU A 188 -50.74 -29.39 36.28
N GLU A 189 -51.98 -28.91 36.11
CA GLU A 189 -52.27 -27.71 35.32
C GLU A 189 -51.57 -26.45 35.87
N LYS A 190 -51.55 -26.25 37.20
CA LYS A 190 -50.81 -25.14 37.81
C LYS A 190 -49.30 -25.23 37.59
N ARG A 191 -48.72 -26.42 37.70
CA ARG A 191 -47.28 -26.64 37.43
C ARG A 191 -46.94 -26.40 35.96
N ARG A 192 -47.78 -26.86 35.05
CA ARG A 192 -47.67 -26.61 33.60
C ARG A 192 -47.72 -25.11 33.28
N ALA A 193 -48.70 -24.39 33.82
CA ALA A 193 -48.84 -22.94 33.59
C ALA A 193 -47.61 -22.15 34.09
N ALA A 194 -47.07 -22.52 35.26
CA ALA A 194 -45.84 -21.92 35.79
C ALA A 194 -44.62 -22.25 34.91
N ALA A 195 -44.46 -23.51 34.47
CA ALA A 195 -43.39 -23.94 33.58
C ALA A 195 -43.45 -23.23 32.22
N GLN A 196 -44.63 -23.06 31.63
CA GLN A 196 -44.83 -22.31 30.40
C GLN A 196 -44.45 -20.83 30.53
N THR A 197 -44.81 -20.21 31.66
CA THR A 197 -44.48 -18.81 31.94
C THR A 197 -42.97 -18.61 32.11
N ASN A 198 -42.31 -19.51 32.85
CA ASN A 198 -40.86 -19.50 33.01
C ASN A 198 -40.12 -19.76 31.70
N HIS A 199 -40.58 -20.72 30.90
CA HIS A 199 -40.01 -21.01 29.58
C HIS A 199 -40.19 -19.81 28.63
N ALA A 200 -41.36 -19.18 28.60
CA ALA A 200 -41.60 -17.98 27.78
C ALA A 200 -40.69 -16.81 28.20
N SER A 201 -40.55 -16.55 29.51
CA SER A 201 -39.66 -15.51 30.03
C SER A 201 -38.19 -15.79 29.68
N ALA A 202 -37.72 -17.03 29.88
CA ALA A 202 -36.35 -17.42 29.55
C ALA A 202 -36.09 -17.40 28.03
N THR A 203 -37.09 -17.74 27.19
CA THR A 203 -37.01 -17.62 25.73
C THR A 203 -36.88 -16.15 25.30
N GLU A 204 -37.64 -15.26 25.93
CA GLU A 204 -37.54 -13.82 25.66
C GLU A 204 -36.19 -13.26 26.11
N GLN A 205 -35.67 -13.67 27.27
CA GLN A 205 -34.34 -13.32 27.75
C GLN A 205 -33.25 -13.81 26.79
N ALA A 206 -33.33 -15.07 26.33
CA ALA A 206 -32.40 -15.62 25.35
C ALA A 206 -32.46 -14.86 24.01
N ARG A 207 -33.67 -14.46 23.56
CA ARG A 207 -33.84 -13.64 22.35
C ARG A 207 -33.19 -12.25 22.51
N ARG A 208 -33.37 -11.60 23.66
CA ARG A 208 -32.75 -10.30 23.97
C ARG A 208 -31.22 -10.42 24.04
N ALA A 209 -30.71 -11.46 24.69
CA ALA A 209 -29.28 -11.77 24.74
C ALA A 209 -28.71 -12.00 23.33
N GLY A 210 -29.41 -12.73 22.47
CA GLY A 210 -29.01 -12.95 21.08
C GLY A 210 -28.93 -11.66 20.26
N LEU A 211 -29.84 -10.70 20.47
CA LEU A 211 -29.76 -9.38 19.82
C LEU A 211 -28.58 -8.56 20.34
N LEU A 212 -28.31 -8.60 21.64
CA LEU A 212 -27.15 -7.92 22.24
C LEU A 212 -25.84 -8.50 21.72
N VAL A 213 -25.73 -9.84 21.65
CA VAL A 213 -24.55 -10.53 21.09
C VAL A 213 -24.29 -10.07 19.66
N ARG A 214 -25.31 -10.00 18.80
CA ARG A 214 -25.15 -9.48 17.43
C ARG A 214 -24.61 -8.05 17.41
N GLY A 215 -25.19 -7.14 18.20
CA GLY A 215 -24.72 -5.76 18.27
C GLY A 215 -23.28 -5.63 18.81
N LEU A 216 -22.90 -6.48 19.78
CA LEU A 216 -21.53 -6.54 20.29
C LEU A 216 -20.56 -7.13 19.26
N GLU A 217 -20.98 -8.13 18.48
CA GLU A 217 -20.20 -8.70 17.39
C GLU A 217 -19.93 -7.68 16.28
N ASP A 218 -20.93 -6.89 15.90
CA ASP A 218 -20.80 -5.81 14.93
C ASP A 218 -19.79 -4.76 15.44
N ARG A 219 -19.93 -4.33 16.69
CA ARG A 219 -18.98 -3.38 17.31
C ARG A 219 -17.57 -3.97 17.41
N ARG A 220 -17.44 -5.26 17.75
CA ARG A 220 -16.15 -5.95 17.78
C ARG A 220 -15.51 -5.97 16.39
N ALA A 221 -16.29 -6.20 15.34
CA ALA A 221 -15.78 -6.18 13.97
C ALA A 221 -15.24 -4.79 13.60
N VAL A 222 -15.94 -3.72 13.98
CA VAL A 222 -15.48 -2.33 13.79
C VAL A 222 -14.18 -2.07 14.55
N GLU A 223 -14.09 -2.44 15.83
CA GLU A 223 -12.86 -2.22 16.61
C GLU A 223 -11.68 -3.08 16.11
N ARG A 224 -11.92 -4.31 15.64
CA ARG A 224 -10.87 -5.12 15.00
C ARG A 224 -10.38 -4.48 13.70
N ALA A 225 -11.27 -3.92 12.89
CA ALA A 225 -10.88 -3.18 11.70
C ALA A 225 -10.06 -1.93 12.05
N ARG A 226 -10.43 -1.21 13.12
CA ARG A 226 -9.67 -0.07 13.64
C ARG A 226 -8.27 -0.46 14.12
N VAL A 227 -8.12 -1.58 14.84
CA VAL A 227 -6.80 -2.09 15.24
C VAL A 227 -5.94 -2.37 14.01
N ALA A 228 -6.47 -3.07 13.01
CA ALA A 228 -5.75 -3.38 11.78
C ALA A 228 -5.31 -2.12 11.01
N ASP A 229 -6.17 -1.10 10.96
CA ASP A 229 -5.86 0.21 10.35
C ASP A 229 -4.74 0.92 11.11
N LEU A 230 -4.84 1.04 12.44
CA LEU A 230 -3.80 1.66 13.27
C LEU A 230 -2.46 0.92 13.17
N GLU A 231 -2.46 -0.42 13.13
CA GLU A 231 -1.25 -1.23 12.94
C GLU A 231 -0.62 -1.02 11.56
N SER A 232 -1.44 -0.84 10.51
CA SER A 232 -0.97 -0.47 9.18
C SER A 232 -0.31 0.91 9.18
N GLN A 233 -1.00 1.90 9.77
CA GLN A 233 -0.49 3.26 9.91
C GLN A 233 0.81 3.31 10.73
N GLY A 234 0.88 2.54 11.82
CA GLY A 234 2.07 2.43 12.66
C GLY A 234 3.29 1.89 11.91
N ARG A 235 3.11 0.86 11.06
CA ARG A 235 4.20 0.33 10.21
C ARG A 235 4.70 1.36 9.20
N ILE A 236 3.79 2.09 8.56
CA ILE A 236 4.13 3.15 7.61
C ILE A 236 4.88 4.29 8.31
N ALA A 237 4.35 4.77 9.44
CA ALA A 237 4.95 5.83 10.23
C ALA A 237 6.34 5.45 10.74
N PHE A 238 6.54 4.20 11.19
CA PHE A 238 7.83 3.69 11.62
C PHE A 238 8.86 3.72 10.47
N ALA A 239 8.48 3.23 9.29
CA ALA A 239 9.35 3.26 8.12
C ALA A 239 9.75 4.69 7.72
N TRP A 240 8.82 5.64 7.80
CA TRP A 240 9.08 7.06 7.56
C TRP A 240 10.04 7.67 8.57
N GLN A 241 9.88 7.35 9.85
CA GLN A 241 10.77 7.85 10.91
C GLN A 241 12.19 7.28 10.76
N VAL A 242 12.30 5.97 10.52
CA VAL A 242 13.60 5.32 10.28
C VAL A 242 14.31 5.95 9.08
N ARG A 243 13.59 6.20 7.99
CA ARG A 243 14.15 6.87 6.82
C ARG A 243 14.64 8.28 7.14
N ALA A 244 13.84 9.07 7.84
CA ALA A 244 14.23 10.43 8.23
C ALA A 244 15.49 10.43 9.12
N GLU A 245 15.57 9.52 10.09
CA GLU A 245 16.77 9.38 10.95
C GLU A 245 17.99 8.86 10.17
N LEU A 246 17.81 7.95 9.22
CA LEU A 246 18.89 7.50 8.34
C LEU A 246 19.41 8.65 7.49
N ASP A 247 18.54 9.42 6.84
CA ASP A 247 18.92 10.56 6.00
C ASP A 247 19.68 11.61 6.82
N ARG A 248 19.20 11.92 8.03
CA ARG A 248 19.89 12.80 8.97
C ARG A 248 21.27 12.26 9.36
N THR A 249 21.35 10.99 9.75
CA THR A 249 22.60 10.36 10.18
C THR A 249 23.62 10.30 9.05
N ILE A 250 23.17 10.05 7.81
CA ILE A 250 24.02 10.08 6.61
C ILE A 250 24.57 11.50 6.40
N GLN A 251 23.75 12.54 6.55
CA GLN A 251 24.20 13.93 6.42
C GLN A 251 25.21 14.31 7.51
N ASP A 252 24.95 13.94 8.77
CA ASP A 252 25.85 14.19 9.90
C ASP A 252 27.19 13.45 9.72
N PHE A 253 27.14 12.21 9.22
CA PHE A 253 28.32 11.44 8.85
C PHE A 253 29.12 12.13 7.73
N ARG A 254 28.46 12.58 6.66
CA ARG A 254 29.12 13.29 5.54
C ARG A 254 29.82 14.56 6.04
N ALA A 255 29.12 15.39 6.81
CA ALA A 255 29.69 16.62 7.35
C ALA A 255 30.90 16.35 8.27
N THR A 256 30.84 15.28 9.06
CA THR A 256 31.96 14.87 9.92
C THR A 256 33.14 14.33 9.11
N ALA A 257 32.86 13.50 8.10
CA ALA A 257 33.85 12.98 7.17
C ALA A 257 34.59 14.10 6.43
N GLU A 258 33.87 15.09 5.89
CA GLU A 258 34.44 16.26 5.24
C GLU A 258 35.35 17.05 6.18
N ARG A 259 34.92 17.33 7.42
CA ARG A 259 35.74 18.03 8.43
C ARG A 259 37.02 17.27 8.76
N LEU A 260 36.93 15.96 9.00
CA LEU A 260 38.10 15.13 9.26
C LEU A 260 39.07 15.13 8.08
N PHE A 261 38.52 15.08 6.86
CA PHE A 261 39.29 15.16 5.64
C PHE A 261 40.02 16.51 5.54
N GLU A 262 39.35 17.64 5.77
CA GLU A 262 39.97 18.97 5.78
C GLU A 262 41.08 19.13 6.82
N VAL A 263 40.87 18.64 8.04
CA VAL A 263 41.90 18.65 9.10
C VAL A 263 43.12 17.85 8.67
N ARG A 264 42.91 16.65 8.08
CA ARG A 264 43.98 15.82 7.54
C ARG A 264 44.77 16.53 6.43
N GLY A 265 44.08 17.17 5.47
CA GLY A 265 44.72 17.96 4.43
C GLY A 265 45.58 19.08 5.00
N SER A 266 45.07 19.80 6.00
CA SER A 266 45.80 20.87 6.68
C SER A 266 47.08 20.35 7.34
N LEU A 267 47.01 19.21 8.05
CA LEU A 267 48.18 18.57 8.65
C LEU A 267 49.24 18.18 7.61
N LEU A 268 48.83 17.59 6.48
CA LEU A 268 49.73 17.23 5.39
C LEU A 268 50.38 18.46 4.74
N GLY A 269 49.60 19.52 4.52
CA GLY A 269 50.09 20.79 3.99
C GLY A 269 51.10 21.45 4.92
N LEU A 270 50.80 21.52 6.21
CA LEU A 270 51.72 22.05 7.22
C LEU A 270 53.00 21.23 7.32
N ALA A 271 52.90 19.90 7.36
CA ALA A 271 54.06 19.01 7.38
C ALA A 271 54.94 19.18 6.14
N LYS A 272 54.34 19.48 4.98
CA LYS A 272 55.09 19.76 3.75
C LYS A 272 55.81 21.11 3.83
N LEU A 273 55.18 22.13 4.42
CA LEU A 273 55.79 23.45 4.60
C LEU A 273 56.94 23.44 5.61
N THR A 274 56.86 22.60 6.63
CA THR A 274 57.92 22.48 7.65
C THR A 274 58.99 21.45 7.31
N GLU A 275 58.89 20.73 6.19
CA GLU A 275 59.81 19.65 5.83
C GLU A 275 61.27 20.10 5.72
N GLY A 276 61.51 21.35 5.30
CA GLY A 276 62.85 21.93 5.18
C GLY A 276 63.43 22.48 6.48
N THR A 277 62.60 22.79 7.48
CA THR A 277 63.02 23.43 8.74
C THR A 277 62.92 22.49 9.95
N GLU A 278 61.88 21.67 10.01
CA GLU A 278 61.61 20.69 11.08
C GLU A 278 61.29 19.31 10.47
N PRO A 279 62.32 18.60 9.94
CA PRO A 279 62.11 17.35 9.22
C PRO A 279 61.57 16.22 10.12
N ASP A 280 61.90 16.21 11.41
CA ASP A 280 61.41 15.17 12.33
C ASP A 280 59.91 15.35 12.65
N LEU A 281 59.43 16.58 12.81
CA LEU A 281 58.01 16.88 12.97
C LEU A 281 57.22 16.51 11.71
N ALA A 282 57.75 16.87 10.53
CA ALA A 282 57.15 16.49 9.25
C ALA A 282 57.07 14.96 9.10
N ARG A 283 58.09 14.21 9.52
CA ARG A 283 58.06 12.74 9.54
C ARG A 283 57.03 12.19 10.53
N GLN A 284 56.89 12.77 11.72
CA GLN A 284 55.89 12.36 12.71
C GLN A 284 54.46 12.55 12.19
N VAL A 285 54.16 13.71 11.58
CA VAL A 285 52.84 13.99 10.98
C VAL A 285 52.57 13.07 9.79
N LYS A 286 53.56 12.84 8.92
CA LYS A 286 53.47 11.86 7.83
C LYS A 286 53.21 10.45 8.37
N ALA A 287 53.88 10.02 9.44
CA ALA A 287 53.67 8.72 10.07
C ALA A 287 52.28 8.58 10.72
N LEU A 288 51.75 9.63 11.35
CA LEU A 288 50.38 9.67 11.88
C LEU A 288 49.31 9.61 10.78
N THR A 289 49.66 10.09 9.58
CA THR A 289 48.76 10.16 8.43
C THR A 289 49.02 9.06 7.40
N ASP A 290 50.05 8.23 7.53
CA ASP A 290 50.46 7.25 6.51
C ASP A 290 49.40 6.14 6.34
N PRO A 291 48.80 5.97 5.14
CA PRO A 291 47.80 4.94 4.85
C PRO A 291 48.28 3.50 5.11
N ALA A 292 49.60 3.26 5.04
CA ALA A 292 50.19 1.94 5.26
C ALA A 292 49.98 1.40 6.69
N ALA A 293 49.61 2.27 7.64
CA ALA A 293 49.34 1.86 9.02
C ALA A 293 47.93 1.24 9.25
N ARG A 294 47.00 1.22 8.26
CA ARG A 294 45.99 0.14 8.06
C ARG A 294 44.82 0.40 7.08
N GLN A 295 44.52 1.62 6.62
CA GLN A 295 43.46 1.86 5.60
C GLN A 295 43.56 3.30 5.08
N SER A 296 43.66 3.50 3.77
CA SER A 296 43.48 4.82 3.15
C SER A 296 42.11 5.36 3.54
N LEU A 297 42.04 6.62 4.02
CA LEU A 297 40.77 7.27 4.36
C LEU A 297 40.03 7.58 3.06
N ARG A 298 39.29 6.57 2.58
CA ARG A 298 38.48 6.60 1.38
C ARG A 298 37.03 6.48 1.81
N ILE A 299 36.30 7.58 1.73
CA ILE A 299 34.88 7.62 2.08
C ILE A 299 34.12 7.83 0.78
N THR A 300 33.52 6.75 0.29
CA THR A 300 32.75 6.71 -0.96
C THR A 300 31.26 6.52 -0.67
N GLY A 301 30.41 7.32 -1.29
CA GLY A 301 28.95 7.21 -1.22
C GLY A 301 28.25 8.08 -2.27
N PRO A 302 26.90 8.03 -2.37
CA PRO A 302 26.15 8.78 -3.37
C PRO A 302 26.35 10.30 -3.21
N GLY A 303 27.17 10.90 -4.09
CA GLY A 303 27.53 12.31 -4.03
C GLY A 303 28.59 12.69 -2.98
N LEU A 304 29.30 11.72 -2.40
CA LEU A 304 30.48 11.96 -1.56
C LEU A 304 31.62 11.05 -2.01
N ASP A 305 32.67 11.64 -2.58
CA ASP A 305 33.89 10.92 -2.96
C ASP A 305 35.11 11.65 -2.37
N LEU A 306 35.46 11.29 -1.15
CA LEU A 306 36.62 11.85 -0.43
C LEU A 306 37.77 10.85 -0.55
N ILE A 307 38.73 11.17 -1.42
CA ILE A 307 39.90 10.33 -1.72
C ILE A 307 41.17 11.12 -1.44
N ASP A 308 42.00 10.60 -0.53
CA ASP A 308 43.34 11.11 -0.25
C ASP A 308 44.31 10.67 -1.36
N ASP A 309 44.30 11.42 -2.47
CA ASP A 309 45.18 11.23 -3.64
C ASP A 309 46.30 12.30 -3.71
N PRO A 310 47.32 12.12 -4.58
CA PRO A 310 48.41 13.10 -4.72
C PRO A 310 47.90 14.51 -5.05
N ALA A 311 46.90 14.64 -5.92
CA ALA A 311 46.33 15.93 -6.33
C ALA A 311 45.63 16.65 -5.17
N TYR A 312 45.02 15.91 -4.24
CA TYR A 312 44.43 16.43 -3.03
C TYR A 312 45.51 16.97 -2.08
N ARG A 313 46.61 16.22 -1.87
CA ARG A 313 47.73 16.64 -1.00
C ARG A 313 48.42 17.91 -1.50
N GLU A 314 48.59 18.03 -2.81
CA GLU A 314 49.11 19.25 -3.44
C GLU A 314 48.18 20.44 -3.23
N ARG A 315 46.87 20.27 -3.46
CA ARG A 315 45.86 21.30 -3.20
C ARG A 315 45.81 21.72 -1.74
N ALA A 316 45.93 20.78 -0.81
CA ALA A 316 45.97 21.07 0.62
C ALA A 316 47.22 21.87 1.01
N THR A 317 48.37 21.53 0.44
CA THR A 317 49.62 22.29 0.62
C THR A 317 49.47 23.72 0.08
N GLU A 318 48.93 23.89 -1.13
CA GLU A 318 48.74 25.20 -1.73
C GLU A 318 47.69 26.04 -0.99
N ARG A 319 46.67 25.41 -0.40
CA ARG A 319 45.68 26.07 0.47
C ARG A 319 46.36 26.68 1.71
N GLU A 320 47.21 25.93 2.40
CA GLU A 320 47.97 26.47 3.54
C GLU A 320 48.97 27.54 3.09
N ARG A 321 49.68 27.35 1.96
CA ARG A 321 50.54 28.39 1.37
C ARG A 321 49.77 29.69 1.15
N SER A 322 48.60 29.59 0.52
CA SER A 322 47.72 30.73 0.25
C SER A 322 47.25 31.41 1.53
N ARG A 323 46.88 30.63 2.56
CA ARG A 323 46.47 31.15 3.87
C ARG A 323 47.57 31.97 4.54
N TYR A 324 48.80 31.47 4.55
CA TYR A 324 49.93 32.21 5.13
C TYR A 324 50.33 33.42 4.29
N ARG A 325 50.30 33.34 2.95
CA ARG A 325 50.51 34.50 2.07
C ARG A 325 49.46 35.60 2.29
N GLN A 326 48.19 35.22 2.46
CA GLN A 326 47.10 36.16 2.77
C GLN A 326 47.29 36.82 4.15
N ALA A 327 47.90 36.12 5.10
CA ALA A 327 48.32 36.69 6.39
C ALA A 327 49.59 37.57 6.29
N GLY A 328 50.14 37.78 5.09
CA GLY A 328 51.31 38.63 4.85
C GLY A 328 52.67 37.95 5.03
N LEU A 329 52.71 36.63 5.21
CA LEU A 329 53.95 35.88 5.42
C LEU A 329 54.60 35.48 4.10
N ARG A 330 55.94 35.60 4.03
CA ARG A 330 56.74 35.05 2.94
C ARG A 330 57.17 33.63 3.30
N LEU A 331 56.73 32.67 2.51
CA LEU A 331 57.08 31.26 2.68
C LEU A 331 58.31 30.91 1.83
N PRO A 332 59.19 30.01 2.29
CA PRO A 332 60.25 29.45 1.46
C PRO A 332 59.66 28.66 0.29
N GLU A 333 60.30 28.74 -0.88
CA GLU A 333 59.84 28.10 -2.13
C GLU A 333 59.86 26.58 -2.07
#